data_AF-A0A3M1EDF5-F1
#
_entry.id   AF-A0A3M1EDF5-F1
#
_cell.length_a   1.000
_cell.length_b   1.000
_cell.length_c   1.000
_cell.angle_alpha   90.00
_cell.angle_beta   90.00
_cell.angle_gamma   90.00
#
_symmetry.space_group_name_H-M   'P 1'
#
loop_
_entity.id
_entity.type
_entity.pdbx_description
1 polymer ?
#
loop_
_entity_poly.entity_id
_entity_poly.type
_entity_poly.pdbx_seq_one_letter_code
_entity_poly.pdbx_strand_id
1 'polypeptide(L)' 'VQENDWGVGVYNPRQEVTVAGFHGTPGSGDPEGDSTGYIAPLRSEVIEYDTVYEYEVFLILGYLEDIRGWVYAHPPTAS' A
#
# COMPACT_ATOMS: atom_id res chain seq x y z
N VAL A 1 -9.14 -2.46 -7.07
CA VAL A 1 -9.47 -3.82 -7.58
C VAL A 1 -10.30 -3.63 -8.83
N GLN A 2 -10.03 -4.38 -9.89
CA GLN A 2 -10.81 -4.32 -11.13
C GLN A 2 -12.21 -4.93 -10.93
N GLU A 3 -13.07 -4.86 -11.92
CA GLU A 3 -14.45 -5.38 -11.83
C GLU A 3 -14.52 -6.89 -11.60
N ASN A 4 -13.48 -7.63 -11.99
CA ASN A 4 -13.36 -9.09 -11.82
C ASN A 4 -12.67 -9.48 -10.50
N ASP A 5 -12.61 -8.58 -9.53
CA ASP A 5 -11.95 -8.76 -8.24
C ASP A 5 -10.42 -8.99 -8.31
N TRP A 6 -9.78 -8.84 -9.48
CA TRP A 6 -8.32 -8.94 -9.62
C TRP A 6 -7.64 -7.61 -9.29
N GLY A 7 -6.53 -7.65 -8.56
CA GLY A 7 -5.74 -6.45 -8.28
C GLY A 7 -4.52 -6.69 -7.42
N VAL A 8 -3.98 -5.58 -6.90
CA VAL A 8 -2.87 -5.59 -5.94
C VAL A 8 -3.37 -5.04 -4.60
N GLY A 9 -3.18 -5.80 -3.54
CA GLY A 9 -3.30 -5.33 -2.16
C GLY A 9 -2.00 -4.69 -1.70
N VAL A 10 -2.11 -3.57 -0.99
CA VAL A 10 -0.98 -2.93 -0.29
C VAL A 10 -1.25 -3.06 1.20
N TYR A 11 -0.34 -3.72 1.91
CA TYR A 11 -0.49 -3.98 3.34
C TYR A 11 0.78 -3.60 4.09
N ASN A 12 0.61 -2.86 5.17
CA ASN A 12 1.62 -2.68 6.21
C ASN A 12 0.90 -2.93 7.54
N PRO A 13 1.37 -3.88 8.38
CA PRO A 13 0.67 -4.27 9.60
C PRO A 13 0.62 -3.15 10.66
N ARG A 14 1.50 -2.16 10.55
CA ARG A 14 1.69 -1.06 11.51
C ARG A 14 1.12 0.27 11.03
N GLN A 15 0.55 0.35 9.82
CA GLN A 15 0.05 1.62 9.29
C GLN A 15 -1.17 2.13 10.07
N GLU A 16 -1.33 3.45 10.09
CA GLU A 16 -2.48 4.13 10.71
C GLU A 16 -3.42 4.68 9.64
N VAL A 17 -2.85 5.19 8.54
CA VAL A 17 -3.58 5.86 7.47
C VAL A 17 -3.02 5.42 6.13
N THR A 18 -3.89 5.05 5.19
CA THR A 18 -3.51 4.89 3.78
C THR A 18 -3.97 6.12 3.00
N VAL A 19 -3.07 6.76 2.27
CA VAL A 19 -3.40 7.81 1.29
C VAL A 19 -3.17 7.29 -0.11
N ALA A 20 -4.02 7.69 -1.05
CA ALA A 20 -3.86 7.38 -2.46
C ALA A 20 -4.47 8.49 -3.33
N GLY A 21 -3.93 8.67 -4.53
CA GLY A 21 -4.43 9.69 -5.45
C GLY A 21 -3.76 9.60 -6.81
N PHE A 22 -4.34 10.33 -7.77
CA PHE A 22 -3.77 10.51 -9.10
C PHE A 22 -3.53 11.99 -9.35
N HIS A 23 -2.35 12.29 -9.90
CA HIS A 23 -2.09 13.54 -10.60
C HIS A 23 -2.35 13.31 -12.10
N GLY A 24 -3.04 14.24 -12.77
CA GLY A 24 -3.45 14.07 -14.16
C GLY A 24 -4.67 13.15 -14.33
N THR A 25 -4.85 12.57 -15.52
CA THR A 25 -6.03 11.75 -15.85
C THR A 25 -5.75 10.27 -15.54
N PRO A 26 -6.49 9.62 -14.63
CA PRO A 26 -6.28 8.21 -14.28
C PRO A 26 -6.45 7.29 -15.50
N GLY A 27 -5.61 6.24 -15.59
CA GLY A 27 -5.65 5.27 -16.69
C GLY A 27 -5.19 5.80 -18.04
N SER A 28 -4.66 7.03 -18.07
CA SER A 28 -3.98 7.61 -19.23
C SER A 28 -2.51 7.86 -18.88
N GLY A 29 -1.63 7.82 -19.89
CA GLY A 29 -0.21 8.07 -19.69
C GLY A 29 0.59 7.75 -20.94
N ASP A 30 1.57 8.59 -21.21
CA ASP A 30 2.66 8.39 -22.15
C ASP A 30 3.97 8.33 -21.32
N PRO A 31 5.05 7.66 -21.74
CA PRO A 31 6.29 7.60 -20.96
C PRO A 31 6.89 8.98 -20.63
N GLU A 32 6.56 10.02 -21.41
CA GLU A 32 6.98 11.41 -21.18
C GLU A 32 5.91 12.26 -20.45
N GLY A 33 4.76 11.66 -20.10
CA GLY A 33 3.63 12.33 -19.46
C GLY A 33 3.82 12.57 -17.96
N ASP A 34 3.11 13.56 -17.43
CA ASP A 34 3.14 13.96 -16.02
C ASP A 34 2.07 13.28 -15.14
N SER A 35 1.23 12.43 -15.75
CA SER A 35 0.18 11.70 -15.06
C SER A 35 0.80 10.60 -14.19
N THR A 36 0.47 10.59 -12.90
CA THR A 36 1.05 9.64 -11.94
C THR A 36 0.03 9.21 -10.89
N GLY A 37 0.08 7.93 -10.51
CA GLY A 37 -0.67 7.38 -9.39
C GLY A 37 0.22 7.19 -8.18
N TYR A 38 -0.28 7.55 -7.00
CA TYR A 38 0.42 7.40 -5.74
C TYR A 38 -0.45 6.62 -4.75
N ILE A 39 0.19 5.73 -4.00
CA ILE A 39 -0.40 5.04 -2.86
C ILE A 39 0.66 4.95 -1.76
N ALA A 40 0.29 5.30 -0.53
CA ALA A 40 1.19 5.20 0.60
C ALA A 40 0.46 4.78 1.89
N PRO A 41 0.89 3.67 2.50
CA PRO A 41 0.57 3.36 3.88
C PRO A 41 1.47 4.17 4.82
N LEU A 42 0.86 5.01 5.66
CA LEU A 42 1.52 5.98 6.53
C LEU A 42 1.27 5.66 8.01
N ARG A 43 2.27 5.98 8.84
CA ARG A 43 2.20 6.01 10.31
C ARG A 43 3.09 7.14 10.81
N SER A 44 2.67 7.79 11.89
CA SER A 44 3.51 8.77 12.59
C SER A 44 4.42 8.07 13.59
N GLU A 45 5.70 8.44 13.63
CA GLU A 45 6.70 7.88 14.54
C GLU A 45 7.58 9.00 15.11
N VAL A 46 8.00 8.84 16.36
CA VAL A 46 9.05 9.67 16.96
C VAL A 46 10.39 9.00 16.70
N ILE A 47 11.29 9.69 15.98
CA ILE A 47 12.62 9.18 15.64
C ILE A 47 13.65 9.91 16.51
N GLU A 48 14.33 9.17 17.38
CA GLU A 48 15.42 9.66 18.21
C GLU A 48 16.79 9.53 17.50
N TYR A 49 17.83 10.10 18.09
CA TYR A 49 19.15 10.26 17.44
C TYR A 49 19.83 8.92 17.03
N ASP A 50 19.44 7.82 17.67
CA ASP A 50 19.96 6.46 17.45
C ASP A 50 18.87 5.46 17.01
N THR A 51 17.69 5.95 16.63
CA THR A 51 16.59 5.08 16.18
C THR A 51 16.93 4.39 14.86
N VAL A 52 16.90 3.05 14.88
CA VAL A 52 16.87 2.23 13.66
C VAL A 52 15.42 1.94 13.33
N TYR A 53 14.95 2.46 12.20
CA TYR A 53 13.58 2.28 11.75
C TYR A 53 13.50 1.31 10.58
N GLU A 54 12.73 0.23 10.77
CA GLU A 54 12.42 -0.73 9.71
C GLU A 54 11.02 -0.46 9.18
N TYR A 55 10.91 -0.41 7.84
CA TYR A 55 9.65 -0.20 7.16
C TYR A 55 9.35 -1.39 6.25
N GLU A 56 8.24 -2.05 6.51
CA GLU A 56 7.77 -3.17 5.71
C GLU A 56 6.53 -2.80 4.90
N VAL A 57 6.46 -3.28 3.66
CA VAL A 57 5.25 -3.18 2.86
C VAL A 57 5.10 -4.45 2.03
N PHE A 58 3.90 -5.01 2.04
CA PHE A 58 3.54 -6.20 1.29
C PHE A 58 2.69 -5.80 0.09
N LEU A 59 3.12 -6.22 -1.10
CA LEU A 59 2.37 -6.10 -2.35
C LEU A 59 1.84 -7.49 -2.72
N ILE A 60 0.51 -7.64 -2.66
CA ILE A 60 -0.15 -8.93 -2.81
C ILE A 60 -0.96 -8.91 -4.10
N LEU A 61 -0.45 -9.56 -5.15
CA LEU A 61 -1.15 -9.66 -6.44
C LEU A 61 -2.07 -10.89 -6.43
N GLY A 62 -3.35 -10.70 -6.74
CA GLY A 62 -4.31 -11.80 -6.75
C GLY A 62 -5.75 -11.37 -6.90
N TYR A 63 -6.66 -12.30 -6.68
CA TYR A 63 -8.07 -11.98 -6.48
C TYR A 63 -8.29 -11.42 -5.07
N LEU A 64 -9.37 -10.65 -4.91
CA LEU A 64 -9.71 -9.99 -3.66
C LEU A 64 -9.81 -10.96 -2.48
N GLU A 65 -10.29 -12.18 -2.72
CA GLU A 65 -10.34 -13.25 -1.72
C GLU A 65 -8.95 -13.67 -1.26
N ASP A 66 -8.03 -13.93 -2.19
CA ASP A 66 -6.65 -14.31 -1.90
C ASP A 66 -5.91 -13.20 -1.12
N ILE A 67 -6.10 -11.95 -1.54
CA ILE A 67 -5.50 -10.78 -0.89
C ILE A 67 -5.96 -10.70 0.57
N ARG A 68 -7.27 -10.81 0.81
CA ARG A 68 -7.83 -10.78 2.16
C ARG A 68 -7.38 -11.97 2.99
N GLY A 69 -7.39 -13.17 2.41
CA GLY A 69 -6.93 -14.39 3.07
C GLY A 69 -5.48 -14.27 3.52
N TRP A 70 -4.61 -13.74 2.68
CA TRP A 70 -3.22 -13.48 3.04
C TRP A 70 -3.12 -12.48 4.19
N VAL A 71 -3.82 -11.34 4.12
CA VAL A 71 -3.79 -10.32 5.20
C VAL A 71 -4.29 -10.89 6.53
N TYR A 72 -5.37 -11.68 6.53
CA TYR A 72 -5.90 -12.28 7.75
C TYR A 72 -5.00 -13.36 8.35
N ALA A 73 -4.20 -14.02 7.53
CA ALA A 73 -3.16 -14.96 8.00
C ALA A 73 -1.91 -14.25 8.56
N HIS A 74 -1.74 -12.96 8.28
CA HIS A 74 -0.61 -12.13 8.74
C HIS A 74 -1.12 -10.92 9.54
N PRO A 75 -1.76 -11.14 10.71
CA PRO A 75 -2.28 -10.05 11.53
C PRO A 75 -1.15 -9.15 12.03
N PRO A 76 -1.47 -7.90 12.44
CA PRO A 76 -0.50 -7.03 13.05
C PRO A 76 0.21 -7.71 14.22
N THR A 77 1.54 -7.76 14.19
CA THR A 77 2.33 -8.20 15.33
C THR A 77 2.08 -7.23 16.48
N ALA A 78 1.66 -7.75 17.64
CA ALA A 78 1.43 -6.93 18.81
C ALA A 78 2.71 -6.15 19.17
N SER A 79 2.54 -4.85 19.41
CA SER A 79 3.59 -3.89 19.79
C SER A 79 4.28 -4.23 21.10
#